data_AF-A0A5D3FIC0-F1
#
_entry.id   AF-A0A5D3FIC0-F1
#
_cell.length_a   1.000
_cell.length_b   1.000
_cell.length_c   1.000
_cell.angle_alpha   90.00
_cell.angle_beta   90.00
_cell.angle_gamma   90.00
#
_symmetry.space_group_name_H-M   'P 1'
#
loop_
_entity.id
_entity.type
_entity.pdbx_description
1 polymer ?
#
loop_
_entity_poly.entity_id
_entity_poly.type
_entity_poly.pdbx_seq_one_letter_code
_entity_poly.pdbx_strand_id
1 'polypeptide(L)'
;MTVPRTLAALLLATLLIAGCSDSDDSPAVPHATAPKPSPSSSPTSAFCLDLSTFQVGLVTYTADAGRAMEGQPLDFKELRRKATLILTWGEEMESTAPPGIAAHFRTVLKAIKDSSSHLKKGALVRDVVTPLYGKKNRPAFDAVNKYDCDPGTKN
;
A
#
# COMPACT_ATOMS: atom_id res chain seq x y z
N MET A 1 -12.44 -50.60 5.78
CA MET A 1 -13.64 -50.18 6.52
C MET A 1 -13.68 -48.65 6.49
N THR A 2 -14.35 -48.04 5.49
CA THR A 2 -15.75 -47.53 5.50
C THR A 2 -15.95 -46.31 6.40
N VAL A 3 -16.52 -45.15 6.06
CA VAL A 3 -17.03 -44.43 4.86
C VAL A 3 -17.23 -42.96 5.36
N PRO A 4 -17.11 -41.92 4.50
CA PRO A 4 -17.29 -40.51 4.86
C PRO A 4 -18.77 -40.06 4.84
N ARG A 5 -19.10 -38.93 5.47
CA ARG A 5 -20.44 -38.33 5.53
C ARG A 5 -20.29 -36.83 5.81
N THR A 6 -20.97 -35.84 5.23
CA THR A 6 -21.98 -35.67 4.15
C THR A 6 -22.18 -34.14 4.08
N LEU A 7 -22.03 -33.47 2.92
CA LEU A 7 -23.08 -32.90 2.05
C LEU A 7 -23.97 -31.76 2.60
N ALA A 8 -23.97 -30.64 1.83
CA ALA A 8 -25.06 -29.67 1.52
C ALA A 8 -25.58 -28.77 2.67
N ALA A 9 -26.08 -27.54 2.50
CA ALA A 9 -26.63 -26.73 1.40
C ALA A 9 -26.43 -25.22 1.77
N LEU A 10 -26.17 -24.25 0.87
CA LEU A 10 -27.08 -23.57 -0.08
C LEU A 10 -28.30 -22.87 0.58
N LEU A 11 -28.31 -21.53 0.61
CA LEU A 11 -29.48 -20.61 0.69
C LEU A 11 -28.96 -19.20 0.30
N LEU A 12 -29.04 -18.77 -0.97
CA LEU A 12 -30.15 -18.09 -1.68
C LEU A 12 -30.43 -16.63 -1.28
N ALA A 13 -30.72 -15.87 -2.32
CA ALA A 13 -30.67 -14.43 -2.44
C ALA A 13 -31.99 -13.71 -2.15
N THR A 14 -31.86 -12.39 -1.95
CA THR A 14 -32.79 -11.27 -2.21
C THR A 14 -34.16 -11.24 -1.54
N LEU A 15 -34.43 -10.13 -0.85
CA LEU A 15 -35.75 -9.49 -0.83
C LEU A 15 -35.61 -7.97 -0.90
N LEU A 16 -36.16 -7.44 -2.00
CA LEU A 16 -36.53 -6.05 -2.23
C LEU A 16 -37.70 -5.68 -1.30
N ILE A 17 -37.68 -4.48 -0.73
CA ILE A 17 -38.86 -3.75 -0.23
C ILE A 17 -38.70 -2.33 -0.78
N ALA A 18 -39.28 -2.04 -1.94
CA ALA A 18 -40.62 -1.46 -2.12
C ALA A 18 -40.73 -0.05 -1.51
N GLY A 19 -40.78 0.96 -2.39
CA GLY A 19 -41.27 2.29 -2.05
C GLY A 19 -42.76 2.41 -2.38
N CYS A 20 -43.47 3.17 -1.54
CA CYS A 20 -44.69 3.95 -1.79
C CYS A 20 -44.71 4.96 -0.61
N SER A 21 -44.38 6.23 -0.82
CA SER A 21 -45.30 7.30 -1.20
C SER A 21 -46.44 7.47 -0.18
N ASP A 22 -46.24 8.39 0.76
CA ASP A 22 -47.35 9.11 1.37
C ASP A 22 -47.01 10.61 1.34
N SER A 23 -47.92 11.37 0.74
CA SER A 23 -47.85 12.81 0.59
C SER A 23 -48.61 13.42 1.75
N ASP A 24 -47.94 14.18 2.61
CA ASP A 24 -48.61 15.13 3.48
C ASP A 24 -48.08 16.54 3.22
N ASP A 25 -49.03 17.38 2.84
CA ASP A 25 -48.88 18.78 2.44
C ASP A 25 -48.87 19.63 3.71
N SER A 26 -47.81 20.41 3.92
CA SER A 26 -47.84 21.55 4.84
C SER A 26 -46.82 22.61 4.42
N PRO A 27 -47.27 23.86 4.22
CA PRO A 27 -46.41 24.92 3.71
C PRO A 27 -45.77 25.71 4.86
N ALA A 28 -44.45 25.86 4.85
CA ALA A 28 -43.74 27.12 5.11
C ALA A 28 -42.21 26.95 5.17
N VAL A 29 -41.54 28.02 4.74
CA VAL A 29 -40.13 28.43 4.92
C VAL A 29 -39.13 28.02 3.81
N PRO A 30 -38.56 29.01 3.08
CA PRO A 30 -37.57 28.75 2.04
C PRO A 30 -36.16 28.49 2.61
N HIS A 31 -35.52 27.48 2.01
CA HIS A 31 -34.08 27.24 1.87
C HIS A 31 -33.09 27.63 2.98
N ALA A 32 -32.55 26.59 3.62
CA ALA A 32 -31.09 26.42 3.68
C ALA A 32 -30.76 24.93 3.63
N THR A 33 -30.71 24.37 2.42
CA THR A 33 -30.16 23.04 2.20
C THR A 33 -28.69 23.11 2.59
N ALA A 34 -28.31 22.50 3.72
CA ALA A 34 -26.90 22.29 4.03
C ALA A 34 -26.24 21.63 2.81
N PRO A 35 -25.11 22.15 2.31
CA PRO A 35 -24.47 21.56 1.16
C PRO A 35 -24.14 20.11 1.49
N LYS A 36 -24.75 19.19 0.74
CA LYS A 36 -24.35 17.79 0.63
C LYS A 36 -22.82 17.82 0.44
N PRO A 37 -22.01 17.10 1.25
CA PRO A 37 -20.58 17.07 1.01
C PRO A 37 -20.39 16.55 -0.40
N SER A 38 -19.99 17.44 -1.30
CA SER A 38 -19.50 17.03 -2.61
C SER A 38 -18.34 16.08 -2.33
N PRO A 39 -18.31 14.87 -2.92
CA PRO A 39 -17.08 14.11 -2.95
C PRO A 39 -16.06 15.00 -3.64
N SER A 40 -15.17 15.60 -2.86
CA SER A 40 -14.02 16.31 -3.37
C SER A 40 -13.11 15.24 -3.92
N SER A 41 -13.32 14.85 -5.18
CA SER A 41 -12.33 14.12 -5.94
C SER A 41 -11.20 15.11 -6.25
N SER A 42 -10.42 15.43 -5.22
CA SER A 42 -9.08 15.96 -5.38
C SER A 42 -8.38 15.06 -6.39
N PRO A 43 -7.69 15.58 -7.41
CA PRO A 43 -6.95 14.71 -8.32
C PRO A 43 -5.95 13.90 -7.50
N THR A 44 -6.19 12.60 -7.39
CA THR A 44 -5.26 11.67 -6.74
C THR A 44 -3.95 11.73 -7.50
N SER A 45 -2.86 12.13 -6.84
CA SER A 45 -1.55 12.17 -7.48
C SER A 45 -1.18 10.77 -7.99
N ALA A 46 -0.41 10.67 -9.08
CA ALA A 46 0.07 9.38 -9.58
C ALA A 46 0.76 8.57 -8.47
N PHE A 47 1.53 9.24 -7.61
CA PHE A 47 2.06 8.66 -6.38
C PHE A 47 1.01 7.91 -5.55
N CYS A 48 -0.16 8.52 -5.31
CA CYS A 48 -1.20 7.92 -4.49
C CYS A 48 -1.96 6.78 -5.18
N LEU A 49 -2.03 6.78 -6.51
CA LEU A 49 -2.60 5.66 -7.27
C LEU A 49 -1.74 4.39 -7.13
N ASP A 50 -0.41 4.57 -7.14
CA ASP A 50 0.54 3.45 -7.15
C ASP A 50 1.12 3.09 -5.77
N LEU A 51 0.84 3.90 -4.75
CA LEU A 51 1.41 3.75 -3.41
C LEU A 51 1.17 2.37 -2.80
N SER A 52 -0.05 1.84 -2.89
CA SER A 52 -0.39 0.55 -2.30
C SER A 52 0.41 -0.60 -2.93
N THR A 53 0.56 -0.59 -4.26
CA THR A 53 1.39 -1.53 -5.01
C THR A 53 2.85 -1.42 -4.57
N PHE A 54 3.36 -0.19 -4.46
CA PHE A 54 4.73 0.05 -3.99
C PHE A 54 4.95 -0.48 -2.57
N GLN A 55 4.02 -0.21 -1.64
CA GLN A 55 4.09 -0.67 -0.25
C GLN A 55 4.09 -2.20 -0.14
N VAL A 56 3.23 -2.89 -0.91
CA VAL A 56 3.22 -4.35 -0.96
C VAL A 56 4.55 -4.89 -1.51
N GLY A 57 5.06 -4.29 -2.58
CA GLY A 57 6.39 -4.62 -3.11
C GLY A 57 7.48 -4.44 -2.06
N LEU A 58 7.48 -3.31 -1.37
CA LEU A 58 8.44 -2.97 -0.32
C LEU A 58 8.42 -3.97 0.83
N VAL A 59 7.23 -4.31 1.35
CA VAL A 59 7.07 -5.27 2.45
C VAL A 59 7.56 -6.66 2.02
N THR A 60 7.19 -7.12 0.83
CA THR A 60 7.60 -8.45 0.35
C THR A 60 9.10 -8.54 0.09
N TYR A 61 9.70 -7.52 -0.51
CA TYR A 61 11.14 -7.46 -0.73
C TYR A 61 11.94 -7.43 0.58
N THR A 62 11.53 -6.56 1.51
CA THR A 62 12.20 -6.44 2.81
C THR A 62 12.08 -7.76 3.58
N ALA A 63 10.88 -8.34 3.68
CA ALA A 63 10.68 -9.63 4.35
C ALA A 63 11.57 -10.74 3.77
N ASP A 64 11.66 -10.85 2.44
CA ASP A 64 12.48 -11.84 1.78
C ASP A 64 13.98 -11.64 2.03
N ALA A 65 14.46 -10.39 2.02
CA ALA A 65 15.83 -10.05 2.36
C ALA A 65 16.12 -10.31 3.85
N GLY A 66 15.14 -10.04 4.72
CA GLY A 66 15.21 -10.23 6.17
C GLY A 66 15.36 -11.69 6.60
N ARG A 67 14.85 -12.66 5.81
CA ARG A 67 15.03 -14.10 6.10
C ARG A 67 16.51 -14.51 6.21
N ALA A 68 17.42 -13.78 5.58
CA ALA A 68 18.86 -14.05 5.73
C ALA A 68 19.43 -13.69 7.11
N MET A 69 18.76 -12.81 7.86
CA MET A 69 19.11 -12.57 9.27
C MET A 69 18.83 -13.79 10.15
N GLU A 70 17.95 -14.69 9.70
CA GLU A 70 17.62 -15.97 10.36
C GLU A 70 18.48 -17.13 9.82
N GLY A 71 19.51 -16.84 9.02
CA GLY A 71 20.39 -17.85 8.42
C GLY A 71 19.83 -18.52 7.16
N GLN A 72 18.67 -18.08 6.66
CA GLN A 72 18.14 -18.62 5.40
C GLN A 72 18.94 -18.12 4.19
N PRO A 73 19.13 -18.95 3.16
CA PRO A 73 19.82 -18.53 1.94
C PRO A 73 19.01 -17.45 1.20
N LEU A 74 19.71 -16.45 0.68
CA LEU A 74 19.11 -15.42 -0.17
C LEU A 74 18.91 -15.95 -1.60
N ASP A 75 17.67 -15.83 -2.11
CA ASP A 75 17.44 -15.97 -3.55
C ASP A 75 17.81 -14.66 -4.26
N PHE A 76 19.07 -14.56 -4.69
CA PHE A 76 19.56 -13.36 -5.37
C PHE A 76 18.81 -13.05 -6.66
N LYS A 77 18.34 -14.06 -7.39
CA LYS A 77 17.63 -13.83 -8.66
C LYS A 77 16.29 -13.18 -8.37
N GLU A 78 15.53 -13.74 -7.44
CA GLU A 78 14.22 -13.23 -7.09
C GLU A 78 14.30 -11.87 -6.39
N LEU A 79 15.24 -11.68 -5.47
CA LEU A 79 15.43 -10.40 -4.78
C LEU A 79 15.85 -9.29 -5.75
N ARG A 80 16.72 -9.57 -6.74
CA ARG A 80 17.06 -8.59 -7.78
C ARG A 80 15.83 -8.24 -8.61
N ARG A 81 15.04 -9.24 -9.03
CA ARG A 81 13.81 -9.03 -9.79
C ARG A 81 12.83 -8.13 -9.03
N LYS A 82 12.58 -8.42 -7.75
CA LYS A 82 11.71 -7.61 -6.88
C LYS A 82 12.24 -6.18 -6.71
N ALA A 83 13.53 -6.03 -6.42
CA ALA A 83 14.15 -4.71 -6.28
C ALA A 83 14.01 -3.88 -7.56
N THR A 84 14.25 -4.46 -8.74
CA THR A 84 14.06 -3.77 -10.02
C THR A 84 12.62 -3.30 -10.19
N LEU A 85 11.63 -4.15 -9.95
CA LEU A 85 10.21 -3.76 -10.07
C LEU A 85 9.85 -2.60 -9.14
N ILE A 86 10.25 -2.68 -7.87
CA ILE A 86 9.95 -1.63 -6.88
C ILE A 86 10.66 -0.32 -7.25
N LEU A 87 11.91 -0.39 -7.71
CA LEU A 87 12.65 0.80 -8.14
C LEU A 87 12.02 1.44 -9.38
N THR A 88 11.58 0.65 -10.36
CA THR A 88 10.90 1.18 -11.55
C THR A 88 9.62 1.93 -11.17
N TRP A 89 8.73 1.32 -10.38
CA TRP A 89 7.54 2.03 -9.89
C TRP A 89 7.90 3.25 -9.04
N GLY A 90 8.90 3.09 -8.17
CA GLY A 90 9.37 4.14 -7.29
C GLY A 90 9.89 5.37 -8.02
N GLU A 91 10.69 5.19 -9.07
CA GLU A 91 11.24 6.26 -9.87
C GLU A 91 10.14 7.03 -10.63
N GLU A 92 9.13 6.33 -11.15
CA GLU A 92 7.96 6.95 -11.78
C GLU A 92 7.15 7.79 -10.78
N MET A 93 6.98 7.27 -9.57
CA MET A 93 6.25 7.94 -8.48
C MET A 93 7.01 9.12 -7.88
N GLU A 94 8.36 9.11 -7.90
CA GLU A 94 9.22 10.04 -7.15
C GLU A 94 8.89 11.52 -7.42
N SER A 95 8.66 11.86 -8.69
CA SER A 95 8.39 13.23 -9.12
C SER A 95 7.03 13.78 -8.64
N THR A 96 6.09 12.89 -8.30
CA THR A 96 4.73 13.24 -7.87
C THR A 96 4.50 12.97 -6.38
N ALA A 97 5.56 12.59 -5.65
CA ALA A 97 5.49 12.35 -4.22
C ALA A 97 5.10 13.63 -3.45
N PRO A 98 4.08 13.59 -2.59
CA PRO A 98 3.69 14.74 -1.78
C PRO A 98 4.86 15.28 -0.92
N PRO A 99 4.97 16.60 -0.70
CA PRO A 99 6.09 17.19 0.04
C PRO A 99 6.33 16.58 1.43
N GLY A 100 5.26 16.18 2.14
CA GLY A 100 5.33 15.58 3.46
C GLY A 100 5.97 14.18 3.51
N ILE A 101 6.04 13.46 2.38
CA ILE A 101 6.61 12.10 2.31
C ILE A 101 7.79 11.98 1.35
N ALA A 102 7.99 12.93 0.43
CA ALA A 102 8.97 12.85 -0.65
C ALA A 102 10.41 12.54 -0.17
N ALA A 103 10.85 13.13 0.95
CA ALA A 103 12.18 12.86 1.49
C ALA A 103 12.34 11.42 2.03
N HIS A 104 11.32 10.91 2.71
CA HIS A 104 11.29 9.52 3.17
C HIS A 104 11.22 8.56 1.98
N PHE A 105 10.40 8.86 0.98
CA PHE A 105 10.29 8.06 -0.22
C PHE A 105 11.62 7.92 -0.96
N ARG A 106 12.32 9.04 -1.23
CA ARG A 106 13.67 9.02 -1.81
C ARG A 106 14.68 8.21 -0.98
N THR A 107 14.58 8.31 0.34
CA THR A 107 15.42 7.52 1.26
C THR A 107 15.17 6.02 1.10
N VAL A 108 13.91 5.61 0.97
CA VAL A 108 13.54 4.21 0.74
C VAL A 108 14.06 3.73 -0.62
N LEU A 109 13.86 4.49 -1.71
CA LEU A 109 14.37 4.12 -3.04
C LEU A 109 15.89 3.94 -3.02
N LYS A 110 16.61 4.88 -2.40
CA LYS A 110 18.06 4.77 -2.23
C LYS A 110 18.46 3.52 -1.44
N ALA A 111 17.77 3.22 -0.34
CA ALA A 111 18.06 2.04 0.47
C ALA A 111 17.85 0.72 -0.29
N ILE A 112 16.80 0.63 -1.12
CA ILE A 112 16.55 -0.54 -1.98
C ILE A 112 17.64 -0.67 -3.04
N LYS A 113 18.05 0.44 -3.65
CA LYS A 113 19.14 0.46 -4.63
C LYS A 113 20.46 0.01 -4.00
N ASP A 114 20.78 0.53 -2.82
CA ASP A 114 21.99 0.17 -2.07
C ASP A 114 21.96 -1.33 -1.72
N SER A 115 20.87 -1.82 -1.09
CA SER A 115 20.69 -3.25 -0.77
C SER A 115 20.82 -4.16 -1.99
N SER A 116 20.11 -3.84 -3.09
CA SER A 116 20.09 -4.68 -4.29
C SER A 116 21.42 -4.71 -5.03
N SER A 117 22.23 -3.64 -4.94
CA SER A 117 23.59 -3.62 -5.48
C SER A 117 24.54 -4.63 -4.81
N HIS A 118 24.21 -5.05 -3.58
CA HIS A 118 24.94 -6.07 -2.83
C HIS A 118 24.42 -7.49 -3.05
N LEU A 119 23.33 -7.71 -3.78
CA LEU A 119 22.86 -9.07 -4.11
C LEU A 119 23.80 -9.70 -5.12
N LYS A 120 24.93 -10.28 -4.71
CA LYS A 120 25.90 -10.96 -5.57
C LYS A 120 26.65 -12.06 -4.82
N LYS A 121 27.29 -12.98 -5.56
CA LYS A 121 28.06 -14.07 -4.96
C LYS A 121 29.15 -13.50 -4.04
N GLY A 122 29.25 -14.05 -2.83
CA GLY A 122 30.21 -13.61 -1.81
C GLY A 122 29.84 -12.33 -1.06
N ALA A 123 28.66 -11.76 -1.31
CA ALA A 123 28.18 -10.63 -0.53
C ALA A 123 27.87 -11.02 0.91
N LEU A 124 28.12 -10.09 1.83
CA LEU A 124 27.76 -10.28 3.22
C LEU A 124 26.27 -10.00 3.39
N VAL A 125 25.57 -10.84 4.16
CA VAL A 125 24.16 -10.64 4.50
C VAL A 125 23.93 -9.22 5.05
N ARG A 126 24.84 -8.76 5.93
CA ARG A 126 24.77 -7.41 6.52
C ARG A 126 24.69 -6.30 5.47
N ASP A 127 25.35 -6.44 4.33
CA ASP A 127 25.40 -5.40 3.30
C ASP A 127 24.06 -5.30 2.55
N VAL A 128 23.33 -6.42 2.47
CA VAL A 128 21.97 -6.48 1.91
C VAL A 128 20.95 -5.95 2.93
N VAL A 129 21.03 -6.37 4.20
CA VAL A 129 19.98 -6.08 5.18
C VAL A 129 20.14 -4.73 5.90
N THR A 130 21.37 -4.23 6.09
CA THR A 130 21.61 -2.97 6.82
C THR A 130 20.93 -1.76 6.17
N PRO A 131 20.93 -1.60 4.83
CA PRO A 131 20.17 -0.51 4.20
C PRO A 131 18.66 -0.56 4.50
N LEU A 132 18.10 -1.76 4.70
CA LEU A 132 16.66 -1.98 4.88
C LEU A 132 16.20 -1.89 6.35
N TYR A 133 17.01 -2.43 7.26
CA TYR A 133 16.67 -2.57 8.68
C TYR A 133 17.49 -1.66 9.60
N GLY A 134 18.51 -1.00 9.06
CA GLY A 134 19.39 -0.12 9.83
C GLY A 134 18.64 1.06 10.44
N LYS A 135 19.03 1.43 11.67
CA LYS A 135 18.42 2.53 12.44
C LYS A 135 18.31 3.84 11.67
N LYS A 136 19.25 4.11 10.76
CA LYS A 136 19.27 5.32 9.93
C LYS A 136 18.08 5.41 8.97
N ASN A 137 17.72 4.30 8.31
CA ASN A 137 16.71 4.30 7.25
C ASN A 137 15.34 3.86 7.78
N ARG A 138 15.30 3.16 8.93
CA ARG A 138 14.07 2.60 9.49
C ARG A 138 12.89 3.58 9.59
N PRO A 139 13.07 4.83 10.06
CA PRO A 139 11.97 5.79 10.11
C PRO A 139 11.35 6.09 8.74
N ALA A 140 12.14 6.07 7.66
CA ALA A 140 11.63 6.31 6.32
C ALA A 140 10.78 5.14 5.81
N PHE A 141 11.20 3.90 6.08
CA PHE A 141 10.40 2.72 5.76
C PHE A 141 9.09 2.70 6.56
N ASP A 142 9.14 3.01 7.86
CA ASP A 142 7.93 3.06 8.69
C ASP A 142 6.98 4.20 8.24
N ALA A 143 7.51 5.36 7.85
CA ALA A 143 6.73 6.45 7.30
C ALA A 143 6.04 6.07 5.98
N VAL A 144 6.78 5.51 5.02
CA VAL A 144 6.21 5.11 3.72
C VAL A 144 5.17 4.00 3.87
N ASN A 145 5.40 3.00 4.72
CA ASN A 145 4.46 1.88 4.93
C ASN A 145 3.18 2.30 5.66
N LYS A 146 3.20 3.38 6.44
CA LYS A 146 2.04 3.91 7.17
C LYS A 146 1.42 5.11 6.47
N TYR A 147 2.05 5.62 5.42
CA TYR A 147 1.54 6.77 4.69
C TYR A 147 0.24 6.37 4.00
N ASP A 148 -0.80 7.14 4.29
CA ASP A 148 -2.08 7.03 3.62
C ASP A 148 -2.32 8.29 2.80
N CYS A 149 -2.85 8.10 1.62
CA CYS A 149 -3.20 9.20 0.73
C CYS A 149 -4.57 9.73 1.10
N ASP A 150 -4.62 10.47 2.20
CA ASP A 150 -5.86 11.06 2.69
C ASP A 150 -6.22 12.31 1.84
N PRO A 151 -7.43 12.41 1.24
CA PRO A 151 -7.82 13.55 0.41
C PRO A 151 -8.14 14.83 1.18
N GLY A 152 -8.03 14.89 2.51
CA GLY A 152 -8.55 16.02 3.27
C GLY A 152 -7.95 16.27 4.66
N THR A 153 -6.98 17.18 4.71
CA THR A 153 -6.91 18.21 5.76
C THR A 153 -6.36 19.50 5.15
N LYS A 154 -7.27 20.41 4.77
CA LYS A 154 -6.95 21.83 4.62
C LYS A 154 -6.93 22.41 6.04
N ASN A 155 -5.83 23.08 6.40
CA ASN A 155 -5.87 24.10 7.45
C ASN A 155 -6.65 25.32 6.94
#